data_AF-A0A961ILP8-F1
#
_entry.id   AF-A0A961ILP8-F1
#
_cell.length_a   1.000
_cell.length_b   1.000
_cell.length_c   1.000
_cell.angle_alpha   90.00
_cell.angle_beta   90.00
_cell.angle_gamma   90.00
#
_symmetry.space_group_name_H-M   'P 1'
#
loop_
_entity.id
_entity.type
_entity.pdbx_description
1 polymer ?
#
loop_
_entity_poly.entity_id
_entity_poly.type
_entity_poly.pdbx_seq_one_letter_code
_entity_poly.pdbx_strand_id
1 'polypeptide(L)'
;MKNARSYFFKLLLAALVAQLIRGAWAIAEPLRLPLWITIAVLAVLWILPHPGYPIFWLWSKYKGITSQGMRFFHGLGLFLLAIAAYRIWDAGDWQAALSIAEPLKTDTATLWAGGGLVAVLLGCIRPGADALFALWMKLAHAISAVMSRILLTIIYLISVLPVALVAAIVRKRFLVRGPDPNQTSYWIERSADAPAPESYLRQF
;
A
#
# COMPACT_ATOMS: atom_id res chain seq x y z
N MET A 1 -17.02 -14.45 6.49
CA MET A 1 -15.92 -13.64 7.09
C MET A 1 -16.05 -13.72 8.60
N LYS A 2 -15.27 -14.57 9.29
CA LYS A 2 -15.58 -14.93 10.68
C LYS A 2 -15.29 -13.84 11.73
N ASN A 3 -14.44 -12.83 11.47
CA ASN A 3 -14.03 -11.87 12.52
C ASN A 3 -14.01 -10.39 12.07
N ALA A 4 -15.16 -9.81 11.71
CA ALA A 4 -15.26 -8.37 11.40
C ALA A 4 -14.74 -7.47 12.55
N ARG A 5 -14.95 -7.88 13.80
CA ARG A 5 -14.40 -7.19 14.99
C ARG A 5 -12.87 -7.09 14.99
N SER A 6 -12.17 -8.12 14.52
CA SER A 6 -10.71 -8.11 14.44
C SER A 6 -10.20 -7.10 13.41
N TYR A 7 -10.95 -6.91 12.31
CA TYR A 7 -10.60 -5.92 11.30
C TYR A 7 -10.70 -4.49 11.85
N PHE A 8 -11.82 -4.14 12.50
CA PHE A 8 -11.99 -2.81 13.08
C PHE A 8 -11.01 -2.53 14.23
N PHE A 9 -10.68 -3.54 15.03
CA PHE A 9 -9.64 -3.42 16.06
C PHE A 9 -8.27 -3.11 15.45
N LYS A 10 -7.87 -3.83 14.38
CA LYS A 10 -6.62 -3.56 13.66
C LYS A 10 -6.61 -2.15 13.04
N LEU A 11 -7.75 -1.70 12.53
CA LEU A 11 -7.92 -0.35 11.96
C LEU A 11 -7.77 0.74 13.04
N LEU A 12 -8.39 0.54 14.22
CA LEU A 12 -8.24 1.42 15.38
C LEU A 12 -6.77 1.51 15.82
N LEU A 13 -6.11 0.36 15.96
CA LEU A 13 -4.70 0.31 16.35
C LEU A 13 -3.82 1.02 15.31
N ALA A 14 -4.03 0.76 14.02
CA ALA A 14 -3.29 1.42 12.94
C ALA A 14 -3.51 2.95 12.93
N ALA A 15 -4.74 3.41 13.17
CA ALA A 15 -5.06 4.83 13.27
C ALA A 15 -4.34 5.49 14.45
N LEU A 16 -4.30 4.83 15.62
CA LEU A 16 -3.55 5.31 16.79
C LEU A 16 -2.04 5.42 16.50
N VAL A 17 -1.46 4.38 15.90
CA VAL A 17 -0.02 4.35 15.55
C VAL A 17 0.32 5.44 14.54
N ALA A 18 -0.49 5.61 13.49
CA ALA A 18 -0.29 6.65 12.49
C ALA A 18 -0.33 8.06 13.11
N GLN A 19 -1.19 8.28 14.11
CA GLN A 19 -1.28 9.54 14.84
C GLN A 19 -0.07 9.79 15.74
N LEU A 20 0.44 8.76 16.43
CA LEU A 20 1.67 8.86 17.22
C LEU A 20 2.87 9.22 16.35
N ILE A 21 3.00 8.57 15.19
CA ILE A 21 4.06 8.89 14.22
C ILE A 21 3.90 10.31 13.71
N ARG A 22 2.67 10.74 13.35
CA ARG A 22 2.41 12.09 12.89
C ARG A 22 2.78 13.15 13.94
N GLY A 23 2.43 12.91 15.21
CA GLY A 23 2.75 13.80 16.32
C GLY A 23 4.25 13.86 16.62
N ALA A 24 4.94 12.72 16.60
CA ALA A 24 6.37 12.64 16.86
C ALA A 24 7.24 13.32 15.79
N TRP A 25 6.76 13.34 14.54
CA TRP A 25 7.55 13.82 13.41
C TRP A 25 7.10 15.19 12.88
N ALA A 26 6.07 15.82 13.47
CA ALA A 26 5.51 17.10 13.04
C ALA A 26 5.26 17.19 11.52
N ILE A 27 4.93 16.06 10.87
CA ILE A 27 4.88 15.93 9.40
C ILE A 27 3.75 16.77 8.79
N ALA A 28 2.77 17.21 9.58
CA ALA A 28 1.65 18.01 9.11
C ALA A 28 1.00 18.82 10.23
N GLU A 29 0.30 19.89 9.84
CA GLU A 29 -0.54 20.71 10.73
C GLU A 29 -1.56 19.84 11.51
N PRO A 30 -1.95 20.26 12.74
CA PRO A 30 -2.92 19.52 13.52
C PRO A 30 -4.24 19.40 12.74
N LEU A 31 -4.76 18.17 12.62
CA LEU A 31 -6.11 17.98 12.09
C LEU A 31 -7.09 18.77 12.95
N ARG A 32 -7.98 19.54 12.32
CA ARG A 32 -9.10 20.22 13.00
C ARG A 32 -10.02 19.25 13.75
N LEU A 33 -10.11 18.00 13.30
CA LEU A 33 -10.90 16.98 13.99
C LEU A 33 -10.11 16.42 15.17
N PRO A 34 -10.58 16.62 16.42
CA PRO A 34 -9.89 16.11 17.59
C PRO A 34 -9.90 14.58 17.64
N LEU A 35 -8.81 14.00 18.14
CA LEU A 35 -8.51 12.56 18.19
C LEU A 35 -9.64 11.71 18.81
N TRP A 36 -10.41 12.28 19.73
CA TRP A 36 -11.50 11.55 20.37
C TRP A 36 -12.66 11.24 19.40
N ILE A 37 -12.85 12.03 18.33
CA ILE A 37 -13.90 11.78 17.33
C ILE A 37 -13.56 10.54 16.50
N THR A 38 -12.31 10.40 16.06
CA THR A 38 -11.89 9.22 15.27
C THR A 38 -11.95 7.95 16.11
N ILE A 39 -11.53 8.03 17.38
CA ILE A 39 -11.63 6.92 18.34
C ILE A 39 -13.10 6.57 18.61
N ALA A 40 -13.96 7.57 18.83
CA ALA A 40 -15.38 7.36 19.10
C ALA A 40 -16.09 6.70 17.90
N VAL A 41 -15.84 7.16 16.67
CA VAL A 41 -16.41 6.56 15.46
C VAL A 41 -15.97 5.11 15.29
N LEU A 42 -14.68 4.81 15.49
CA LEU A 42 -14.16 3.45 15.37
C LEU A 42 -14.66 2.54 16.50
N ALA A 43 -14.81 3.07 17.73
CA ALA A 43 -15.40 2.35 18.85
C ALA A 43 -16.89 2.04 18.61
N VAL A 44 -17.66 3.00 18.11
CA VAL A 44 -19.07 2.80 17.73
C VAL A 44 -19.20 1.74 16.64
N LEU A 45 -18.36 1.79 15.60
CA LEU A 45 -18.32 0.78 14.54
C LEU A 45 -17.86 -0.60 15.03
N TRP A 46 -17.09 -0.67 16.12
CA TRP A 46 -16.67 -1.91 16.78
C TRP A 46 -17.77 -2.53 17.65
N ILE A 47 -18.56 -1.70 18.35
CA ILE A 47 -19.65 -2.13 19.25
C ILE A 47 -20.87 -2.58 18.46
N LEU A 48 -21.23 -1.89 17.38
CA LEU A 48 -22.37 -2.26 16.55
C LEU A 48 -22.13 -3.67 15.94
N PRO A 49 -23.05 -4.64 16.15
CA PRO A 49 -22.82 -6.03 15.75
C PRO A 49 -22.79 -6.22 14.22
N HIS A 50 -23.41 -5.34 13.43
CA HIS A 50 -23.47 -5.44 11.97
C HIS A 50 -23.65 -4.10 11.22
N PRO A 51 -22.90 -3.02 11.51
CA PRO A 51 -23.04 -1.73 10.80
C PRO A 51 -22.64 -1.85 9.32
N GLY A 52 -21.88 -2.89 8.99
CA GLY A 52 -21.49 -3.20 7.62
C GLY A 52 -22.54 -3.94 6.80
N TYR A 53 -23.60 -4.52 7.36
CA TYR A 53 -24.55 -5.32 6.55
C TYR A 53 -25.29 -4.50 5.49
N PRO A 54 -25.89 -3.32 5.81
CA PRO A 54 -26.54 -2.49 4.79
C PRO A 54 -25.52 -1.91 3.80
N ILE A 55 -24.35 -1.46 4.27
CA ILE A 55 -23.29 -0.91 3.40
C ILE A 55 -22.71 -1.99 2.48
N PHE A 56 -22.50 -3.20 3.00
CA PHE A 56 -22.00 -4.34 2.24
C PHE A 56 -23.03 -4.85 1.24
N TRP A 57 -24.32 -4.83 1.60
CA TRP A 57 -25.41 -5.14 0.68
C TRP A 57 -25.50 -4.11 -0.45
N LEU A 58 -25.39 -2.82 -0.14
CA LEU A 58 -25.30 -1.77 -1.16
C LEU A 58 -24.06 -1.95 -2.04
N TRP A 59 -22.91 -2.25 -1.44
CA TRP A 59 -21.66 -2.50 -2.15
C TRP A 59 -21.73 -3.74 -3.05
N SER A 60 -22.35 -4.82 -2.60
CA SER A 60 -22.49 -6.04 -3.40
C SER A 60 -23.41 -5.81 -4.59
N LYS A 61 -24.52 -5.08 -4.40
CA LYS A 61 -25.42 -4.66 -5.48
C LYS A 61 -24.70 -3.74 -6.46
N TYR A 62 -23.98 -2.74 -5.95
CA TYR A 62 -23.17 -1.82 -6.75
C TYR A 62 -22.10 -2.55 -7.57
N LYS A 63 -21.39 -3.52 -6.96
CA LYS A 63 -20.40 -4.38 -7.62
C LYS A 63 -21.02 -5.27 -8.69
N GLY A 64 -22.29 -5.68 -8.53
CA GLY A 64 -23.02 -6.45 -9.53
C GLY A 64 -23.36 -5.64 -10.79
N ILE A 65 -23.51 -4.31 -10.67
CA ILE A 65 -23.91 -3.44 -11.77
C ILE A 65 -22.70 -2.80 -12.47
N THR A 66 -21.61 -2.56 -11.74
CA THR A 66 -20.46 -1.77 -12.23
C THR A 66 -19.27 -2.63 -12.63
N SER A 67 -18.56 -2.19 -13.69
CA SER A 67 -17.30 -2.82 -14.12
C SER A 67 -16.13 -2.46 -13.17
N GLN A 68 -14.95 -3.03 -13.41
CA GLN A 68 -13.76 -2.69 -12.62
C GLN A 68 -13.28 -1.25 -12.86
N GLY A 69 -13.26 -0.77 -14.12
CA GLY A 69 -12.87 0.59 -14.44
C GLY A 69 -13.83 1.62 -13.84
N MET A 70 -15.14 1.39 -13.95
CA MET A 70 -16.15 2.25 -13.33
C MET A 70 -15.92 2.39 -11.82
N ARG A 71 -15.67 1.28 -11.12
CA ARG A 71 -15.41 1.29 -9.68
C ARG A 71 -14.15 2.03 -9.29
N PHE A 72 -13.09 1.91 -10.10
CA PHE A 72 -11.86 2.67 -9.90
C PHE A 72 -12.13 4.18 -9.98
N PHE A 73 -12.82 4.64 -11.02
CA PHE A 73 -13.11 6.05 -11.24
C PHE A 73 -14.10 6.64 -10.22
N HIS A 74 -15.14 5.90 -9.84
CA HIS A 74 -16.02 6.31 -8.74
C HIS A 74 -15.26 6.40 -7.41
N GLY A 75 -14.40 5.42 -7.12
CA GLY A 75 -13.58 5.43 -5.90
C GLY A 75 -12.59 6.59 -5.87
N LEU A 76 -11.90 6.83 -6.98
CA LEU A 76 -11.00 7.98 -7.15
C LEU A 76 -11.77 9.29 -7.02
N GLY A 77 -12.91 9.42 -7.69
CA GLY A 77 -13.73 10.63 -7.67
C GLY A 77 -14.25 10.95 -6.26
N LEU A 78 -14.79 9.97 -5.55
CA LEU A 78 -15.22 10.13 -4.15
C LEU A 78 -14.06 10.51 -3.23
N PHE A 79 -12.87 9.94 -3.46
CA PHE A 79 -11.67 10.28 -2.70
C PHE A 79 -11.25 11.75 -2.93
N LEU A 80 -11.22 12.21 -4.18
CA LEU A 80 -10.88 13.60 -4.51
C LEU A 80 -11.93 14.59 -3.98
N LEU A 81 -13.22 14.24 -4.06
CA LEU A 81 -14.30 15.03 -3.47
C LEU A 81 -14.18 15.10 -1.95
N ALA A 82 -13.78 14.00 -1.29
CA ALA A 82 -13.53 14.01 0.15
C ALA A 82 -12.35 14.92 0.54
N ILE A 83 -11.29 14.95 -0.28
CA ILE A 83 -10.18 15.89 -0.11
C ILE A 83 -10.69 17.33 -0.28
N ALA A 84 -11.46 17.60 -1.32
CA ALA A 84 -12.03 18.93 -1.57
C ALA A 84 -12.91 19.39 -0.40
N ALA A 85 -13.80 18.51 0.08
CA ALA A 85 -14.66 18.77 1.23
C ALA A 85 -13.85 19.03 2.51
N TYR A 86 -12.80 18.24 2.76
CA TYR A 86 -11.89 18.47 3.89
C TYR A 86 -11.19 19.83 3.78
N ARG A 87 -10.73 20.22 2.60
CA ARG A 87 -10.07 21.51 2.38
C ARG A 87 -11.03 22.69 2.58
N ILE A 88 -12.26 22.57 2.12
CA ILE A 88 -13.32 23.57 2.36
C ILE A 88 -13.61 23.67 3.86
N TRP A 89 -13.75 22.53 4.54
CA TRP A 89 -13.92 22.48 5.99
C TRP A 89 -12.76 23.17 6.72
N ASP A 90 -11.54 22.97 6.26
CA ASP A 90 -10.33 23.54 6.83
C ASP A 90 -10.17 25.04 6.57
N ALA A 91 -10.59 25.54 5.41
CA ALA A 91 -10.62 26.96 5.11
C ALA A 91 -11.65 27.72 6.00
N GLY A 92 -12.69 27.04 6.49
CA GLY A 92 -13.75 27.65 7.30
C GLY A 92 -14.71 28.53 6.50
N ASP A 93 -14.54 28.61 5.19
CA ASP A 93 -15.32 29.44 4.27
C ASP A 93 -16.40 28.61 3.54
N TRP A 94 -17.39 28.16 4.31
CA TRP A 94 -18.53 27.39 3.79
C TRP A 94 -19.37 28.16 2.78
N GLN A 95 -19.35 29.49 2.85
CA GLN A 95 -20.13 30.37 2.00
C GLN A 95 -19.50 30.51 0.62
N ALA A 96 -18.18 30.65 0.53
CA ALA A 96 -17.47 30.61 -0.75
C ALA A 96 -17.65 29.24 -1.45
N ALA A 97 -17.62 28.15 -0.70
CA ALA A 97 -17.76 26.79 -1.24
C ALA A 97 -19.14 26.46 -1.86
N LEU A 98 -20.20 27.12 -1.38
CA LEU A 98 -21.57 26.96 -1.90
C LEU A 98 -21.92 28.02 -2.96
N SER A 99 -21.05 29.00 -3.18
CA SER A 99 -21.28 30.05 -4.18
C SER A 99 -20.99 29.51 -5.58
N ILE A 100 -22.04 29.38 -6.40
CA ILE A 100 -21.94 28.95 -7.81
C ILE A 100 -21.37 30.08 -8.69
N ALA A 101 -21.23 31.29 -8.13
CA ALA A 101 -20.99 32.53 -8.86
C ALA A 101 -19.51 32.92 -9.02
N GLU A 102 -18.59 32.38 -8.22
CA GLU A 102 -17.14 32.57 -8.40
C GLU A 102 -16.40 31.22 -8.55
N PRO A 103 -16.57 30.49 -9.67
CA PRO A 103 -16.00 29.16 -9.85
C PRO A 103 -14.48 29.17 -10.12
N LEU A 104 -13.84 30.34 -10.15
CA LEU A 104 -12.52 30.53 -10.75
C LEU A 104 -11.55 31.35 -9.88
N LYS A 105 -11.66 31.29 -8.55
CA LYS A 105 -10.43 31.36 -7.75
C LYS A 105 -9.79 29.98 -7.82
N THR A 106 -8.58 29.90 -8.36
CA THR A 106 -7.74 28.70 -8.47
C THR A 106 -7.26 28.24 -7.09
N ASP A 107 -8.19 28.09 -6.15
CA ASP A 107 -7.95 27.44 -4.88
C ASP A 107 -7.77 25.95 -5.09
N THR A 108 -6.83 25.36 -4.36
CA THR A 108 -6.55 23.92 -4.45
C THR A 108 -7.81 23.06 -4.26
N ALA A 109 -8.79 23.52 -3.48
CA ALA A 109 -10.05 22.83 -3.25
C ALA A 109 -10.94 22.71 -4.51
N THR A 110 -10.99 23.74 -5.37
CA THR A 110 -11.80 23.71 -6.60
C THR A 110 -11.21 22.75 -7.63
N LEU A 111 -9.88 22.65 -7.70
CA LEU A 111 -9.18 21.66 -8.52
C LEU A 111 -9.49 20.22 -8.09
N TRP A 112 -9.47 19.95 -6.77
CA TRP A 112 -9.84 18.64 -6.24
C TRP A 112 -11.32 18.31 -6.50
N ALA A 113 -12.21 19.29 -6.32
CA ALA A 113 -13.64 19.12 -6.57
C ALA A 113 -13.93 18.85 -8.05
N GLY A 114 -13.35 19.64 -8.94
CA GLY A 114 -13.49 19.49 -10.39
C GLY A 114 -12.93 18.15 -10.88
N GLY A 115 -11.72 17.79 -10.45
CA GLY A 115 -11.12 16.49 -10.76
C GLY A 115 -11.94 15.32 -10.22
N GLY A 116 -12.48 15.45 -9.01
CA GLY A 116 -13.36 14.46 -8.40
C GLY A 116 -14.66 14.27 -9.18
N LEU A 117 -15.33 15.37 -9.55
CA LEU A 117 -16.55 15.34 -10.35
C LEU A 117 -16.30 14.70 -11.73
N VAL A 118 -15.24 15.12 -12.41
CA VAL A 118 -14.85 14.54 -13.72
C VAL A 118 -14.59 13.05 -13.59
N ALA A 119 -13.88 12.60 -12.56
CA ALA A 119 -13.63 11.18 -12.33
C ALA A 119 -14.94 10.40 -12.09
N VAL A 120 -15.89 10.93 -11.30
CA VAL A 120 -17.20 10.29 -11.12
C VAL A 120 -17.95 10.20 -12.45
N LEU A 121 -17.99 11.28 -13.24
CA LEU A 121 -18.66 11.30 -14.53
C LEU A 121 -18.04 10.33 -15.54
N LEU A 122 -16.70 10.22 -15.57
CA LEU A 122 -16.00 9.21 -16.38
C LEU A 122 -16.37 7.79 -15.94
N GLY A 123 -16.54 7.56 -14.63
CA GLY A 123 -16.99 6.30 -14.06
C GLY A 123 -18.40 5.88 -14.49
N CYS A 124 -19.24 6.80 -14.96
CA CYS A 124 -20.56 6.49 -15.52
C CYS A 124 -20.49 5.95 -16.97
N ILE A 125 -19.40 6.21 -17.70
CA ILE A 125 -19.23 5.83 -19.10
C ILE A 125 -18.50 4.48 -19.17
N ARG A 126 -19.24 3.38 -19.12
CA ARG A 126 -18.69 2.00 -19.03
C ARG A 126 -17.53 1.69 -20.01
N PRO A 127 -17.68 1.83 -21.35
CA PRO A 127 -16.59 1.46 -22.27
C PRO A 127 -15.36 2.37 -22.14
N GLY A 128 -15.56 3.66 -21.88
CA GLY A 128 -14.46 4.61 -21.70
C GLY A 128 -13.70 4.38 -20.39
N ALA A 129 -14.44 4.14 -19.30
CA ALA A 129 -13.88 3.85 -17.98
C ALA A 129 -13.01 2.59 -18.00
N ASP A 130 -13.47 1.51 -18.64
CA ASP A 130 -12.71 0.27 -18.70
C ASP A 130 -11.46 0.39 -19.59
N ALA A 131 -11.56 1.09 -20.73
CA ALA A 131 -10.41 1.32 -21.61
C ALA A 131 -9.33 2.17 -20.93
N LEU A 132 -9.73 3.27 -20.28
CA LEU A 132 -8.81 4.16 -19.57
C LEU A 132 -8.19 3.47 -18.36
N PHE A 133 -8.98 2.69 -17.61
CA PHE A 133 -8.48 1.88 -16.51
C PHE A 133 -7.45 0.85 -17.00
N ALA A 134 -7.72 0.14 -18.09
CA ALA A 134 -6.78 -0.82 -18.66
C ALA A 134 -5.46 -0.16 -19.09
N LEU A 135 -5.52 1.04 -19.69
CA LEU A 135 -4.34 1.82 -20.05
C LEU A 135 -3.55 2.24 -18.80
N TRP A 136 -4.24 2.75 -17.78
CA TRP A 136 -3.63 3.13 -16.51
C TRP A 136 -2.95 1.94 -15.83
N MET A 137 -3.58 0.76 -15.83
CA MET A 137 -3.01 -0.45 -15.26
C MET A 137 -1.76 -0.93 -16.03
N LYS A 138 -1.75 -0.83 -17.37
CA LYS A 138 -0.54 -1.12 -18.16
C LYS A 138 0.62 -0.19 -17.78
N LEU A 139 0.35 1.09 -17.60
CA LEU A 139 1.35 2.05 -17.14
C LEU A 139 1.85 1.69 -15.73
N ALA A 140 0.96 1.38 -14.80
CA ALA A 140 1.33 0.96 -13.45
C ALA A 140 2.23 -0.29 -13.46
N HIS A 141 1.94 -1.27 -14.32
CA HIS A 141 2.79 -2.45 -14.49
C HIS A 141 4.16 -2.13 -15.07
N ALA A 142 4.24 -1.24 -16.07
CA ALA A 142 5.51 -0.80 -16.64
C ALA A 142 6.38 -0.09 -15.58
N ILE A 143 5.80 0.82 -14.80
CA ILE A 143 6.48 1.50 -13.69
C ILE A 143 6.95 0.47 -12.65
N SER A 144 6.08 -0.47 -12.27
CA SER A 144 6.42 -1.51 -11.30
C SER A 144 7.57 -2.39 -11.78
N ALA A 145 7.66 -2.70 -13.07
CA ALA A 145 8.76 -3.49 -13.62
C ALA A 145 10.11 -2.77 -13.48
N VAL A 146 10.13 -1.44 -13.63
CA VAL A 146 11.33 -0.61 -13.42
C VAL A 146 11.65 -0.49 -11.93
N MET A 147 10.66 -0.20 -11.09
CA MET A 147 10.85 -0.06 -9.65
C MET A 147 11.38 -1.34 -8.99
N SER A 148 10.87 -2.51 -9.37
CA SER A 148 11.36 -3.79 -8.83
C SER A 148 12.84 -3.99 -9.12
N ARG A 149 13.33 -3.62 -10.31
CA ARG A 149 14.75 -3.71 -10.66
C ARG A 149 15.59 -2.76 -9.83
N ILE A 150 15.16 -1.51 -9.72
CA ILE A 150 15.84 -0.49 -8.92
C ILE A 150 15.95 -0.94 -7.46
N LEU A 151 14.84 -1.40 -6.86
CA LEU A 151 14.84 -1.88 -5.47
C LEU A 151 15.77 -3.07 -5.28
N LEU A 152 15.73 -4.06 -6.18
CA LEU A 152 16.62 -5.22 -6.11
C LEU A 152 18.09 -4.81 -6.28
N THR A 153 18.40 -3.87 -7.18
CA THR A 153 19.76 -3.34 -7.35
C THR A 153 20.22 -2.63 -6.08
N ILE A 154 19.40 -1.78 -5.47
CA ILE A 154 19.74 -1.09 -4.22
C ILE A 154 19.99 -2.12 -3.10
N ILE A 155 19.11 -3.10 -2.93
CA ILE A 155 19.27 -4.16 -1.93
C ILE A 155 20.56 -4.93 -2.17
N TYR A 156 20.88 -5.27 -3.43
CA TYR A 156 22.13 -5.93 -3.79
C TYR A 156 23.35 -5.07 -3.42
N LEU A 157 23.34 -3.79 -3.77
CA LEU A 157 24.45 -2.87 -3.50
C LEU A 157 24.67 -2.62 -2.01
N ILE A 158 23.62 -2.63 -1.20
CA ILE A 158 23.70 -2.37 0.24
C ILE A 158 23.97 -3.65 1.04
N SER A 159 23.42 -4.78 0.61
CA SER A 159 23.46 -6.02 1.40
C SER A 159 24.52 -6.99 0.88
N VAL A 160 24.51 -7.28 -0.42
CA VAL A 160 25.33 -8.35 -1.00
C VAL A 160 26.71 -7.83 -1.39
N LEU A 161 26.79 -6.66 -2.02
CA LEU A 161 28.04 -6.08 -2.49
C LEU A 161 29.04 -5.82 -1.35
N PRO A 162 28.66 -5.28 -0.18
CA PRO A 162 29.62 -5.04 0.90
C PRO A 162 30.14 -6.34 1.48
N VAL A 163 29.29 -7.36 1.62
CA VAL A 163 29.70 -8.70 2.06
C VAL A 163 30.71 -9.31 1.09
N ALA A 164 30.46 -9.18 -0.22
CA ALA A 164 31.39 -9.64 -1.25
C ALA A 164 32.71 -8.86 -1.22
N LEU A 165 32.66 -7.55 -1.00
CA LEU A 165 33.85 -6.70 -0.90
C LEU A 165 34.69 -7.05 0.33
N VAL A 166 34.06 -7.23 1.50
CA VAL A 166 34.73 -7.67 2.73
C VAL A 166 35.37 -9.05 2.51
N ALA A 167 34.66 -10.00 1.92
CA ALA A 167 35.22 -11.31 1.61
C ALA A 167 36.41 -11.24 0.65
N ALA A 168 36.38 -10.32 -0.33
CA ALA A 168 37.48 -10.07 -1.24
C ALA A 168 38.71 -9.48 -0.53
N ILE A 169 38.52 -8.49 0.35
CA ILE A 169 39.60 -7.89 1.15
C ILE A 169 40.23 -8.93 2.09
N VAL A 170 39.41 -9.74 2.76
CA VAL A 170 39.86 -10.83 3.65
C VAL A 170 40.41 -12.03 2.85
N ARG A 171 40.35 -11.99 1.50
CA ARG A 171 40.68 -13.10 0.59
C ARG A 171 39.96 -14.41 0.93
N LYS A 172 38.81 -14.34 1.62
CA LYS A 172 38.02 -15.51 1.99
C LYS A 172 37.26 -16.01 0.77
N ARG A 173 37.61 -17.21 0.30
CA ARG A 173 36.98 -17.88 -0.84
C ARG A 173 35.94 -18.86 -0.31
N PHE A 174 34.65 -18.54 -0.44
CA PHE A 174 33.56 -19.42 -0.02
C PHE A 174 33.31 -20.59 -0.96
N LEU A 175 33.71 -20.47 -2.23
CA LEU A 175 33.63 -21.53 -3.22
C LEU A 175 34.97 -21.69 -3.93
N VAL A 176 35.30 -22.92 -4.32
CA VAL A 176 36.38 -23.22 -5.25
C VAL A 176 36.00 -22.65 -6.61
N ARG A 177 36.75 -21.65 -7.08
CA ARG A 177 36.48 -20.97 -8.34
C ARG A 177 37.46 -21.50 -9.38
N GLY A 178 36.95 -22.34 -10.26
CA GLY A 178 37.69 -22.90 -11.39
C GLY A 178 38.21 -24.31 -11.14
N PRO A 179 38.43 -25.07 -12.22
CA PRO A 179 39.04 -26.38 -12.12
C PRO A 179 40.51 -26.25 -11.70
N ASP A 180 40.90 -26.98 -10.66
CA ASP A 180 42.26 -27.19 -10.21
C ASP A 180 42.90 -28.33 -11.02
N PRO A 181 43.86 -28.05 -11.92
CA PRO A 181 44.50 -29.07 -12.74
C PRO A 181 45.36 -30.05 -11.95
N ASN A 182 45.67 -29.75 -10.67
CA ASN A 182 46.44 -30.63 -9.80
C ASN A 182 45.57 -31.55 -8.93
N GLN A 183 44.24 -31.42 -8.99
CA GLN A 183 43.33 -32.28 -8.24
C GLN A 183 42.79 -33.41 -9.10
N THR A 184 43.01 -34.64 -8.64
CA THR A 184 42.49 -35.87 -9.25
C THR A 184 40.99 -36.06 -9.01
N SER A 185 40.41 -35.43 -7.98
CA SER A 185 38.99 -35.47 -7.67
C SER A 185 38.57 -34.26 -6.84
N TYR A 186 37.38 -33.71 -7.13
CA TYR A 186 36.73 -32.68 -6.28
C TYR A 186 35.90 -33.28 -5.15
N TRP A 187 35.91 -34.61 -5.03
CA TRP A 187 35.17 -35.29 -3.97
C TRP A 187 35.85 -35.01 -2.62
N ILE A 188 35.15 -34.29 -1.75
CA ILE A 188 35.61 -34.08 -0.38
C ILE A 188 35.31 -35.39 0.38
N GLU A 189 36.36 -36.14 0.69
CA GLU A 189 36.23 -37.35 1.50
C GLU A 189 35.59 -37.00 2.85
N ARG A 190 34.57 -37.77 3.25
CA ARG A 190 33.97 -37.62 4.57
C ARG A 190 34.98 -38.03 5.63
N SER A 191 35.08 -37.25 6.70
CA SER A 191 35.83 -37.64 7.89
C SER A 191 35.33 -38.98 8.43
N ALA A 192 36.24 -39.82 8.92
CA ALA A 192 35.90 -41.09 9.56
C ALA A 192 34.93 -40.91 10.76
N ASP A 193 34.95 -39.73 11.37
CA ASP A 193 34.08 -39.34 12.49
C ASP A 193 32.68 -38.88 12.05
N ALA A 194 32.28 -39.11 10.79
CA ALA A 194 30.96 -38.75 10.32
C ALA A 194 29.87 -39.52 11.12
N PRO A 195 28.78 -38.86 11.56
CA PRO A 195 27.75 -39.50 12.35
C PRO A 195 27.19 -40.74 11.64
N ALA A 196 26.97 -41.81 12.41
CA ALA A 196 26.39 -43.03 11.89
C ALA A 196 25.07 -42.72 11.17
N PRO A 197 24.76 -43.43 10.06
CA PRO A 197 23.54 -43.21 9.29
C PRO A 197 22.27 -43.24 10.15
N GLU A 198 22.25 -44.07 11.19
CA GLU A 198 21.10 -44.15 12.10
C GLU A 198 20.90 -42.89 12.96
N SER A 199 21.93 -42.08 13.18
CA SER A 199 21.81 -40.83 13.96
C SER A 199 20.99 -39.77 13.23
N TYR A 200 20.93 -39.80 11.89
CA TYR A 200 20.06 -38.91 11.11
C TYR A 200 18.57 -39.21 11.31
N LEU A 201 18.22 -40.40 11.83
CA LEU A 201 16.85 -40.77 12.17
C LEU A 201 16.42 -40.25 13.56
N ARG A 202 17.36 -39.71 14.36
CA ARG A 202 17.11 -39.16 15.70
C ARG A 202 17.62 -37.72 15.77
N GLN A 203 16.87 -36.79 15.17
CA GLN A 203 17.24 -35.37 15.10
C GLN A 203 16.81 -34.53 16.31
N PHE A 204 16.12 -35.10 17.30
CA PHE A 204 15.62 -34.41 18.50
C PHE A 204 15.81 -35.26 19.75
#